data_AF-A0A6P0REG8-F1
#
_entry.id   AF-A0A6P0REG8-F1
#
_cell.length_a   1.000
_cell.length_b   1.000
_cell.length_c   1.000
_cell.angle_alpha   90.00
_cell.angle_beta   90.00
_cell.angle_gamma   90.00
#
_symmetry.space_group_name_H-M   'P 1'
#
loop_
_entity.id
_entity.type
_entity.pdbx_description
1 polymer ?
#
loop_
_entity_poly.entity_id
_entity_poly.type
_entity_poly.pdbx_seq_one_letter_code
_entity_poly.pdbx_strand_id
1 'polypeptide(L)'
;MTISPERLKELQNIKDSEIDTSEIPELDEEFWQKARRVEPRFQETVLIQLDPDIINWFKHQSPNYKTIINQVLRDYINQQKPE
;
A
#
# COMPACT_ATOMS: atom_id res chain seq x y z
N MET A 1 -20.45 3.22 14.29
CA MET A 1 -21.23 2.02 13.96
C MET A 1 -21.19 1.12 15.18
N THR A 2 -22.29 0.94 15.90
CA THR A 2 -22.37 0.10 17.10
C THR A 2 -23.37 -1.01 16.84
N ILE A 3 -22.94 -2.26 17.04
CA ILE A 3 -23.81 -3.42 16.87
C ILE A 3 -24.78 -3.49 18.06
N SER A 4 -26.06 -3.78 17.81
CA SER A 4 -27.08 -3.90 18.87
C SER A 4 -26.72 -5.05 19.84
N PRO A 5 -26.96 -4.91 21.15
CA PRO A 5 -26.69 -5.96 22.14
C PRO A 5 -27.41 -7.29 21.83
N GLU A 6 -28.58 -7.24 21.20
CA GLU A 6 -29.30 -8.44 20.76
C GLU A 6 -28.55 -9.15 19.62
N ARG A 7 -28.04 -8.39 18.65
CA ARG A 7 -27.25 -8.95 17.54
C ARG A 7 -25.94 -9.57 18.03
N LEU A 8 -25.34 -9.02 19.09
CA LEU A 8 -24.13 -9.56 19.69
C LEU A 8 -24.36 -10.93 20.36
N LYS A 9 -25.48 -11.09 21.08
CA LYS A 9 -25.86 -12.36 21.70
C LYS A 9 -26.11 -13.45 20.66
N GLU A 10 -26.77 -13.10 19.56
CA GLU A 10 -27.01 -14.03 18.45
C GLU A 10 -25.68 -14.50 17.84
N LEU A 11 -24.75 -13.58 17.57
CA LEU A 11 -23.43 -13.92 17.01
C LEU A 11 -22.59 -14.78 17.95
N GLN A 12 -22.68 -14.58 19.27
CA GLN A 12 -21.96 -15.40 20.26
C GLN A 12 -22.49 -16.84 20.37
N ASN A 13 -23.72 -17.09 19.92
CA ASN A 13 -24.37 -18.39 20.03
C ASN A 13 -24.27 -19.23 18.74
N ILE A 14 -23.75 -18.64 17.65
CA ILE A 14 -23.41 -19.36 16.42
C ILE A 14 -22.17 -20.22 16.72
N LYS A 15 -22.26 -21.52 16.43
CA LYS A 15 -21.10 -22.43 16.60
C LYS A 15 -20.09 -22.17 15.49
N ASP A 16 -18.81 -22.27 15.80
CA ASP A 16 -17.73 -22.07 14.82
C ASP A 16 -17.87 -22.99 13.59
N SER A 17 -18.42 -24.20 13.76
CA SER A 17 -18.68 -25.16 12.67
C SER A 17 -19.78 -24.74 11.69
N GLU A 18 -20.61 -23.75 12.05
CA GLU A 18 -21.64 -23.18 11.16
C GLU A 18 -21.13 -21.94 10.41
N ILE A 19 -19.88 -21.53 10.66
CA ILE A 19 -19.23 -20.44 9.94
C ILE A 19 -18.71 -21.00 8.62
N ASP A 20 -19.30 -20.54 7.52
CA ASP A 20 -18.84 -20.89 6.17
C ASP A 20 -17.51 -20.17 5.86
N THR A 21 -16.42 -20.94 5.84
CA THR A 21 -15.08 -20.48 5.47
C THR A 21 -14.66 -20.93 4.08
N SER A 22 -15.58 -21.46 3.26
CA SER A 22 -15.28 -22.03 1.94
C SER A 22 -14.59 -21.05 0.98
N GLU A 23 -14.85 -19.74 1.13
CA GLU A 23 -14.24 -18.69 0.32
C GLU A 23 -12.85 -18.23 0.81
N ILE A 24 -12.47 -18.63 2.03
CA ILE A 24 -11.23 -18.20 2.68
C ILE A 24 -10.52 -19.44 3.21
N PRO A 25 -9.89 -20.25 2.32
CA PRO A 25 -9.15 -21.43 2.75
C PRO A 25 -8.03 -21.04 3.71
N GLU A 26 -7.69 -21.95 4.61
CA GLU A 26 -6.59 -21.74 5.56
C GLU A 26 -5.27 -21.51 4.80
N LEU A 27 -4.43 -20.60 5.30
CA LEU A 27 -3.16 -20.29 4.65
C LEU A 27 -2.12 -21.36 5.02
N ASP A 28 -1.92 -22.32 4.12
CA ASP A 28 -0.97 -23.42 4.28
C ASP A 28 0.50 -22.99 4.25
N GLU A 29 1.38 -23.89 4.69
CA GLU A 29 2.83 -23.70 4.69
C GLU A 29 3.36 -23.37 3.27
N GLU A 30 2.76 -23.95 2.22
CA GLU A 30 3.08 -23.65 0.82
C GLU A 30 2.80 -22.20 0.41
N PHE A 31 1.76 -21.57 0.99
CA PHE A 31 1.47 -20.16 0.78
C PHE A 31 2.59 -19.31 1.35
N TRP A 32 3.04 -19.61 2.57
CA TRP A 32 4.10 -18.86 3.25
C TRP A 32 5.48 -19.06 2.60
N GLN A 33 5.75 -20.24 2.02
CA GLN A 33 6.98 -20.49 1.26
C GLN A 33 7.09 -19.61 0.00
N LYS A 34 5.96 -19.29 -0.63
CA LYS A 34 5.89 -18.44 -1.83
C LYS A 34 5.59 -16.98 -1.51
N ALA A 35 5.26 -16.67 -0.26
CA ALA A 35 4.91 -15.33 0.16
C ALA A 35 6.12 -14.39 0.06
N ARG A 36 6.01 -13.39 -0.81
CA ARG A 36 7.03 -12.35 -0.91
C ARG A 36 6.82 -11.33 0.21
N ARG A 37 7.77 -11.25 1.14
CA ARG A 37 7.82 -10.16 2.11
C ARG A 37 8.02 -8.84 1.38
N VAL A 38 7.00 -7.99 1.38
CA VAL A 38 7.11 -6.61 0.89
C VAL A 38 7.48 -5.76 2.09
N GLU A 39 8.71 -5.28 2.13
CA GLU A 39 9.08 -4.28 3.12
C GLU A 39 8.30 -2.99 2.83
N PRO A 40 7.59 -2.41 3.81
CA PRO A 40 6.93 -1.14 3.62
C PRO A 40 8.00 -0.10 3.29
N ARG A 41 7.96 0.42 2.07
CA ARG A 41 8.85 1.51 1.66
C ARG A 41 8.41 2.76 2.40
N PHE A 42 9.09 3.09 3.49
CA PHE A 42 8.95 4.38 4.14
C PHE A 42 9.36 5.46 3.14
N GLN A 43 8.39 6.26 2.70
CA GLN A 43 8.67 7.46 1.92
C GLN A 43 8.82 8.61 2.92
N GLU A 44 10.02 9.14 3.04
CA GLU A 44 10.23 10.34 3.84
C GLU A 44 9.54 11.53 3.18
N THR A 45 8.66 12.20 3.92
CA THR A 45 7.99 13.41 3.44
C THR A 45 8.89 14.60 3.77
N VAL A 46 9.70 15.00 2.80
CA VAL A 46 10.56 16.18 2.89
C VAL A 46 10.00 17.32 2.04
N LEU A 47 10.10 18.55 2.54
CA LEU A 47 9.78 19.76 1.78
C LEU A 47 11.02 20.17 0.99
N ILE A 48 10.98 19.96 -0.33
CA ILE A 48 12.04 20.38 -1.26
C ILE A 48 11.55 21.62 -1.99
N GLN A 49 12.40 22.64 -2.08
CA GLN A 49 12.16 23.79 -2.95
C GLN A 49 12.61 23.44 -4.36
N LEU A 50 11.70 23.52 -5.32
CA LEU A 50 12.00 23.39 -6.75
C LEU A 50 11.64 24.70 -7.44
N ASP A 51 12.33 24.99 -8.55
CA ASP A 51 12.00 26.13 -9.39
C ASP A 51 10.54 26.06 -9.89
N PRO A 52 9.86 27.21 -9.97
CA PRO A 52 8.46 27.27 -10.37
C PRO A 52 8.24 26.80 -11.81
N ASP A 53 9.22 27.01 -12.69
CA ASP A 53 9.20 26.53 -14.08
C ASP A 53 9.14 24.99 -14.15
N ILE A 54 10.01 24.32 -13.39
CA ILE A 54 10.06 22.85 -13.32
C ILE A 54 8.72 22.30 -12.82
N ILE A 55 8.18 22.89 -11.75
CA ILE A 55 6.88 22.48 -11.20
C ILE A 55 5.77 22.66 -12.25
N ASN A 56 5.75 23.78 -12.95
CA ASN A 56 4.75 24.04 -13.98
C ASN A 56 4.87 23.04 -15.13
N TRP A 57 6.08 22.72 -15.58
CA TRP A 57 6.28 21.73 -16.63
C TRP A 57 5.70 20.36 -16.25
N PHE A 58 6.03 19.83 -15.06
CA PHE A 58 5.49 18.54 -14.62
C PHE A 58 3.98 18.58 -14.36
N LYS A 59 3.43 19.70 -13.91
CA LYS A 59 1.98 19.89 -13.74
C LYS A 59 1.22 19.83 -15.06
N HIS A 60 1.79 20.35 -16.14
CA HIS A 60 1.18 20.24 -17.48
C HIS A 60 1.17 18.79 -17.98
N GLN A 61 2.18 17.99 -17.61
CA GLN A 61 2.29 16.61 -18.05
C GLN A 61 1.29 15.67 -17.37
N SER A 62 1.07 15.82 -16.06
CA SER A 62 0.17 14.93 -15.32
C SER A 62 -0.30 15.54 -14.00
N PRO A 63 -1.53 15.25 -13.55
CA PRO A 63 -1.96 15.54 -12.18
C PRO A 63 -1.08 14.85 -11.12
N ASN A 64 -0.39 13.75 -11.49
CA ASN A 64 0.52 13.01 -10.61
C ASN A 64 1.99 13.49 -10.71
N TYR A 65 2.20 14.80 -10.92
CA TYR A 65 3.51 15.42 -11.11
C TYR A 65 4.54 15.06 -10.03
N LYS A 66 4.12 14.92 -8.77
CA LYS A 66 5.00 14.52 -7.64
C LYS A 66 5.65 13.14 -7.86
N THR A 67 4.89 12.18 -8.39
CA THR A 67 5.39 10.83 -8.66
C THR A 67 6.40 10.84 -9.80
N ILE A 68 6.14 11.63 -10.85
CA ILE A 68 7.07 11.78 -11.98
C ILE A 68 8.37 12.44 -11.53
N ILE A 69 8.30 13.51 -10.73
CA ILE A 69 9.49 14.16 -10.16
C ILE A 69 10.35 13.15 -9.38
N ASN A 70 9.72 12.33 -8.53
CA ASN A 70 10.43 11.31 -7.77
C ASN A 70 11.09 10.23 -8.67
N GLN A 71 10.44 9.84 -9.77
CA GLN A 71 11.02 8.91 -10.74
C GLN A 71 12.26 9.50 -11.42
N VAL A 72 12.17 10.74 -11.92
CA VAL A 72 13.30 11.42 -12.57
C VAL A 72 14.49 11.54 -11.62
N LEU A 73 14.25 11.91 -10.36
CA LEU A 73 15.31 11.98 -9.35
C LEU A 73 15.97 10.62 -9.10
N ARG A 74 15.19 9.53 -9.07
CA ARG A 74 15.73 8.17 -8.93
C ARG A 74 16.57 7.77 -10.13
N ASP A 75 16.11 8.03 -11.34
CA ASP A 75 16.86 7.73 -12.56
C ASP A 75 18.17 8.49 -12.61
N TYR A 76 18.17 9.77 -12.21
CA TYR A 76 19.40 10.55 -12.08
C TYR A 76 20.36 9.95 -11.06
N ILE A 77 19.87 9.55 -9.88
CA ILE A 77 20.70 8.91 -8.84
C ILE A 77 21.31 7.60 -9.36
N ASN A 78 20.53 6.78 -10.07
CA ASN A 78 20.99 5.49 -10.61
C ASN A 78 22.06 5.68 -11.70
N GLN A 79 21.94 6.71 -12.53
CA GLN A 79 22.95 7.04 -13.53
C GLN A 79 24.24 7.57 -12.91
N GLN A 80 24.15 8.27 -11.78
CA GLN A 80 25.29 8.91 -11.12
C GLN A 80 26.01 7.98 -10.13
N LYS A 81 25.36 6.93 -9.62
CA LYS A 81 26.01 5.91 -8.79
C LYS A 81 26.64 4.85 -9.71
N PRO A 82 27.97 4.82 -9.88
CA PRO A 82 28.61 3.59 -10.31
C PRO A 82 28.36 2.54 -9.21
N GLU A 83 28.02 1.31 -9.62
CA GLU A 83 28.00 0.14 -8.73
C GLU A 83 29.34 -0.03 -8.00
#